data_AF-A0A8J2QYT4-F1
#
_entry.id   AF-A0A8J2QYT4-F1
#
_cell.length_a   1.000
_cell.length_b   1.000
_cell.length_c   1.000
_cell.angle_alpha   90.00
_cell.angle_beta   90.00
_cell.angle_gamma   90.00
#
_symmetry.space_group_name_H-M   'P 1'
#
loop_
_entity.id
_entity.type
_entity.pdbx_description
1 polymer ?
#
loop_
_entity_poly.entity_id
_entity_poly.type
_entity_poly.pdbx_seq_one_letter_code
_entity_poly.pdbx_strand_id
1 'polypeptide(L)'
;MAVNSVLFCLALFIVKVNSDILCENGFCGRHIRQNPCADPAPDCDLNNGTHSGVWLPSPTICNCCKFCLPMYNKGAPCSIGGPGTGITVGRCGEGLTCDSTTRVCVRMKTKCHDAQDDYDARQARSQTGYMEVRPECDAKGNFLSNVCVPSQTCFCQSEDGERIFGEVANTGSVSMPCTCSRLFHKIRKTISTSVPFPVVSYRCTSDGNFNPVQCFDRKCHCVDKITGIKTGTDVVDLDEQGITDLPCYEADLDLFRPRNISQRPFQYTTPCYDSVEERRQLIGQSKKDGYNVDYFSTFTSINCLPDGTFGRTLINANGTKVCINERSVRIGNYEAKINTPQYDEMDCKCAISSSLLSSSERPHCCSNGNFRPIQCRRGSCYCVDSDGRQEGMQTADINSLPCYTDNWRNC
;
A
#
# COMPACT_ATOMS: atom_id res chain seq x y z
N MET A 1 -8.13 3.49 80.14
CA MET A 1 -7.17 3.05 79.10
C MET A 1 -7.73 1.80 78.43
N ALA A 2 -7.38 1.62 77.15
CA ALA A 2 -7.89 0.64 76.17
C ALA A 2 -9.25 0.98 75.52
N VAL A 3 -9.21 1.83 74.48
CA VAL A 3 -10.20 1.83 73.40
C VAL A 3 -9.61 0.97 72.29
N ASN A 4 -10.27 -0.14 71.95
CA ASN A 4 -9.87 -1.03 70.85
C ASN A 4 -10.24 -0.40 69.51
N SER A 5 -9.25 0.05 68.75
CA SER A 5 -9.41 0.47 67.36
C SER A 5 -9.44 -0.76 66.45
N VAL A 6 -10.61 -1.09 65.92
CA VAL A 6 -10.79 -2.14 64.91
C VAL A 6 -10.33 -1.59 63.55
N LEU A 7 -9.23 -2.15 63.02
CA LEU A 7 -8.68 -1.82 61.71
C LEU A 7 -9.46 -2.59 60.63
N PHE A 8 -10.31 -1.91 59.85
CA PHE A 8 -11.02 -2.51 58.72
C PHE A 8 -10.08 -2.53 57.49
N CYS A 9 -9.47 -3.68 57.20
CA CYS A 9 -8.73 -3.90 55.96
C CYS A 9 -9.71 -4.06 54.79
N LEU A 10 -9.93 -2.98 54.04
CA LEU A 10 -10.54 -3.04 52.71
C LEU A 10 -9.53 -3.64 51.72
N ALA A 11 -9.68 -4.93 51.43
CA ALA A 11 -9.01 -5.56 50.30
C ALA A 11 -9.68 -5.07 49.00
N LEU A 12 -9.08 -4.06 48.38
CA LEU A 12 -9.39 -3.64 47.01
C LEU A 12 -8.96 -4.75 46.05
N PHE A 13 -9.89 -5.62 45.68
CA PHE A 13 -9.71 -6.52 44.55
C PHE A 13 -9.70 -5.70 43.27
N ILE A 14 -8.49 -5.43 42.76
CA ILE A 14 -8.29 -4.89 41.42
C ILE A 14 -8.68 -6.00 40.44
N VAL A 15 -9.91 -5.94 39.93
CA VAL A 15 -10.34 -6.78 38.80
C VAL A 15 -9.67 -6.22 37.55
N LYS A 16 -8.55 -6.83 37.13
CA LYS A 16 -8.03 -6.67 35.77
C LYS A 16 -9.07 -7.27 34.82
N VAL A 17 -9.90 -6.42 34.21
CA VAL A 17 -10.73 -6.82 33.08
C VAL A 17 -9.79 -6.98 31.88
N ASN A 18 -9.40 -8.22 31.61
CA ASN A 18 -8.71 -8.56 30.39
C ASN A 18 -9.77 -8.61 29.28
N SER A 19 -9.56 -7.86 28.20
CA SER A 19 -10.51 -7.70 27.08
C SER A 19 -10.78 -8.98 26.27
N ASP A 20 -10.26 -10.13 26.69
CA ASP A 20 -10.32 -11.40 25.96
C ASP A 20 -11.44 -12.34 26.44
N ILE A 21 -12.22 -11.97 27.46
CA ILE A 21 -13.20 -12.87 28.08
C ILE A 21 -14.61 -12.26 28.02
N LEU A 22 -15.43 -12.75 27.10
CA LEU A 22 -16.85 -12.40 26.96
C LEU A 22 -17.76 -13.07 28.01
N CYS A 23 -17.22 -13.88 28.92
CA CYS A 23 -18.02 -14.79 29.75
C CYS A 23 -17.60 -14.89 31.21
N GLU A 24 -18.56 -15.22 32.07
CA GLU A 24 -18.33 -15.37 33.51
C GLU A 24 -17.34 -16.50 33.83
N ASN A 25 -16.58 -16.30 34.91
CA ASN A 25 -15.65 -17.30 35.40
C ASN A 25 -16.37 -18.62 35.72
N GLY A 26 -15.86 -19.75 35.22
CA GLY A 26 -16.48 -21.06 35.37
C GLY A 26 -17.63 -21.38 34.39
N PHE A 27 -17.98 -20.48 33.45
CA PHE A 27 -18.93 -20.79 32.38
C PHE A 27 -18.48 -22.00 31.55
N CYS A 28 -17.24 -22.00 31.08
CA CYS A 28 -16.73 -23.10 30.23
C CYS A 28 -16.77 -24.46 30.92
N GLY A 29 -16.44 -24.53 32.21
CA GLY A 29 -16.53 -25.79 32.97
C GLY A 29 -17.97 -26.31 33.10
N ARG A 30 -18.98 -25.43 33.14
CA ARG A 30 -20.40 -25.84 33.10
C ARG A 30 -20.83 -26.24 31.69
N HIS A 31 -20.44 -25.46 30.68
CA HIS A 31 -20.80 -25.68 29.28
C HIS A 31 -20.24 -27.00 28.75
N ILE A 32 -18.95 -27.27 28.96
CA ILE A 32 -18.28 -28.49 28.48
C ILE A 32 -18.87 -29.75 29.14
N ARG A 33 -19.32 -29.67 30.39
CA ARG A 33 -19.98 -30.79 31.08
C ARG A 33 -21.36 -31.13 30.51
N GLN A 34 -22.08 -30.13 30.00
CA GLN A 34 -23.40 -30.32 29.39
C GLN A 34 -23.29 -30.66 27.90
N ASN A 35 -22.32 -30.07 27.20
CA ASN A 35 -22.04 -30.26 25.78
C ASN A 35 -20.54 -30.51 25.61
N PRO A 36 -20.11 -31.78 25.55
CA PRO A 36 -18.71 -32.12 25.32
C PRO A 36 -18.20 -31.48 24.02
N CYS A 37 -16.99 -30.90 24.06
CA CYS A 37 -16.35 -30.39 22.86
C CYS A 37 -16.08 -31.54 21.87
N ALA A 38 -16.28 -31.28 20.58
CA ALA A 38 -15.79 -32.17 19.54
C ALA A 38 -14.25 -32.09 19.47
N ASP A 39 -13.61 -33.20 19.11
CA ASP A 39 -12.18 -33.20 18.86
C ASP A 39 -11.86 -32.32 17.63
N PRO A 40 -10.85 -31.44 17.71
CA PRO A 40 -10.43 -30.65 16.56
C PRO A 40 -9.96 -31.51 15.39
N ALA A 41 -10.02 -30.96 14.18
CA ALA A 41 -9.45 -31.64 13.01
C ALA A 41 -7.94 -31.89 13.21
N PRO A 42 -7.43 -33.09 12.83
CA PRO A 42 -6.02 -33.47 13.02
C PRO A 42 -5.06 -32.62 12.17
N ASP A 43 -5.59 -31.92 11.17
CA ASP A 43 -4.84 -31.06 10.24
C ASP A 43 -4.04 -29.95 10.93
N CYS A 44 -4.45 -29.51 12.13
CA CYS A 44 -3.70 -28.52 12.91
C CYS A 44 -2.61 -29.13 13.82
N ASP A 45 -2.66 -30.44 14.09
CA ASP A 45 -1.64 -31.16 14.87
C ASP A 45 -0.49 -31.65 13.97
N LEU A 46 -0.81 -31.99 12.72
CA LEU A 46 0.11 -32.57 11.75
C LEU A 46 0.51 -31.54 10.69
N ASN A 47 1.14 -30.43 11.09
CA ASN A 47 1.49 -29.33 10.17
C ASN A 47 2.53 -29.76 9.10
N ASN A 48 2.06 -30.35 7.99
CA ASN A 48 2.84 -30.88 6.88
C ASN A 48 2.19 -30.49 5.53
N GLY A 49 2.84 -30.82 4.41
CA GLY A 49 2.35 -30.40 3.08
C GLY A 49 0.97 -30.96 2.66
N THR A 50 0.40 -31.91 3.39
CA THR A 50 -0.92 -32.51 3.11
C THR A 50 -1.97 -32.20 4.18
N HIS A 51 -1.53 -31.77 5.36
CA HIS A 51 -2.36 -31.48 6.52
C HIS A 51 -1.91 -30.13 7.05
N SER A 52 -2.71 -29.12 6.82
CA SER A 52 -2.42 -27.78 7.31
C SER A 52 -3.69 -27.19 7.90
N GLY A 53 -3.54 -26.42 8.96
CA GLY A 53 -4.67 -25.84 9.65
C GLY A 53 -4.22 -24.76 10.62
N VAL A 54 -5.17 -23.90 10.99
CA VAL A 54 -4.91 -22.79 11.90
C VAL A 54 -5.74 -22.97 13.18
N TRP A 55 -5.07 -22.92 14.32
CA TRP A 55 -5.73 -22.82 15.62
C TRP A 55 -6.35 -21.44 15.77
N LEU A 56 -7.67 -21.40 15.91
CA LEU A 56 -8.43 -20.16 16.10
C LEU A 56 -9.24 -20.27 17.40
N PRO A 57 -9.64 -19.14 18.00
CA PRO A 57 -10.63 -19.15 19.06
C PRO A 57 -11.90 -19.87 18.58
N SER A 58 -12.44 -20.78 19.39
CA SER A 58 -13.57 -21.59 18.97
C SER A 58 -14.80 -20.73 18.67
N PRO A 59 -15.50 -20.93 17.55
CA PRO A 59 -16.72 -20.20 17.22
C PRO A 59 -17.89 -20.54 18.16
N THR A 60 -17.72 -21.51 19.07
CA THR A 60 -18.67 -21.82 20.13
C THR A 60 -18.73 -20.71 21.18
N ILE A 61 -19.84 -20.65 21.92
CA ILE A 61 -20.05 -19.70 23.02
C ILE A 61 -18.82 -19.69 23.95
N CYS A 62 -18.28 -18.49 24.19
CA CYS A 62 -17.14 -18.23 25.08
C CYS A 62 -15.79 -18.87 24.68
N ASN A 63 -15.61 -19.31 23.43
CA ASN A 63 -14.37 -19.93 22.93
C ASN A 63 -13.88 -21.10 23.81
N CYS A 64 -14.80 -21.82 24.48
CA CYS A 64 -14.45 -22.81 25.50
C CYS A 64 -13.76 -24.07 24.97
N CYS A 65 -14.01 -24.40 23.70
CA CYS A 65 -13.43 -25.56 23.03
C CYS A 65 -12.18 -25.17 22.24
N LYS A 66 -11.34 -26.16 21.92
CA LYS A 66 -10.30 -25.99 20.91
C LYS A 66 -10.95 -26.03 19.53
N PHE A 67 -10.49 -25.18 18.62
CA PHE A 67 -10.98 -25.16 17.25
C PHE A 67 -9.82 -25.06 16.26
N CYS A 68 -9.80 -26.02 15.35
CA CYS A 68 -8.88 -26.08 14.22
C CYS A 68 -9.67 -25.76 12.96
N LEU A 69 -9.22 -24.77 12.19
CA LEU A 69 -9.70 -24.53 10.83
C LEU A 69 -8.76 -25.27 9.86
N PRO A 70 -9.16 -26.44 9.31
CA PRO A 70 -8.34 -27.16 8.34
C PRO A 70 -8.30 -26.42 7.00
N MET A 71 -7.13 -26.49 6.36
CA MET A 71 -6.83 -25.93 5.06
C MET A 71 -6.74 -27.06 4.03
N TYR A 72 -7.69 -27.07 3.11
CA TYR A 72 -7.86 -28.15 2.14
C TYR A 72 -6.96 -27.98 0.91
N ASN A 73 -6.34 -29.08 0.49
CA ASN A 73 -5.53 -29.13 -0.72
C ASN A 73 -6.37 -29.11 -1.99
N LYS A 74 -5.70 -28.92 -3.13
CA LYS A 74 -6.34 -28.98 -4.46
C LYS A 74 -7.06 -30.32 -4.64
N GLY A 75 -8.31 -30.27 -5.11
CA GLY A 75 -9.18 -31.43 -5.35
C GLY A 75 -9.99 -31.90 -4.13
N ALA A 76 -9.70 -31.40 -2.93
CA ALA A 76 -10.50 -31.71 -1.75
C ALA A 76 -11.89 -31.05 -1.81
N PRO A 77 -12.94 -31.69 -1.25
CA PRO A 77 -14.29 -31.14 -1.24
C PRO A 77 -14.37 -29.87 -0.38
N CYS A 78 -15.14 -28.89 -0.83
CA CYS A 78 -15.31 -27.61 -0.17
C CYS A 78 -16.77 -27.12 -0.26
N SER A 79 -17.16 -26.23 0.65
CA SER A 79 -18.47 -25.58 0.64
C SER A 79 -18.32 -24.08 0.41
N ILE A 80 -19.19 -23.51 -0.42
CA ILE A 80 -19.31 -22.05 -0.61
C ILE A 80 -20.26 -21.40 0.41
N GLY A 81 -20.86 -22.21 1.29
CA GLY A 81 -21.94 -21.80 2.18
C GLY A 81 -23.28 -21.62 1.44
N GLY A 82 -24.39 -21.91 2.13
CA GLY A 82 -25.74 -21.84 1.57
C GLY A 82 -26.73 -22.70 2.33
N PRO A 83 -28.05 -22.42 2.24
CA PRO A 83 -29.06 -23.28 2.83
C PRO A 83 -28.97 -24.69 2.23
N GLY A 84 -28.74 -25.70 3.08
CA GLY A 84 -28.66 -27.11 2.66
C GLY A 84 -27.34 -27.57 2.04
N THR A 85 -26.30 -26.73 1.96
CA THR A 85 -25.02 -27.09 1.29
C THR A 85 -24.01 -27.81 2.18
N GLY A 86 -24.42 -28.28 3.37
CA GLY A 86 -23.51 -28.84 4.37
C GLY A 86 -22.52 -27.81 4.94
N ILE A 87 -22.12 -28.02 6.20
CA ILE A 87 -21.06 -27.23 6.83
C ILE A 87 -19.73 -27.99 6.68
N THR A 88 -18.90 -27.62 5.71
CA THR A 88 -17.49 -28.04 5.77
C THR A 88 -16.80 -27.10 6.75
N VAL A 89 -16.31 -27.64 7.87
CA VAL A 89 -15.50 -26.90 8.83
C VAL A 89 -14.08 -26.80 8.26
N GLY A 90 -13.86 -25.92 7.29
CA GLY A 90 -12.57 -25.77 6.62
C GLY A 90 -12.59 -24.82 5.43
N ARG A 91 -11.41 -24.43 4.96
CA ARG A 91 -11.21 -23.52 3.82
C ARG A 91 -10.21 -24.12 2.86
N CYS A 92 -10.33 -23.84 1.56
CA CYS A 92 -9.25 -24.13 0.63
C CYS A 92 -7.96 -23.42 1.07
N GLY A 93 -6.82 -24.10 0.96
CA GLY A 93 -5.52 -23.58 1.34
C GLY A 93 -5.04 -22.40 0.49
N GLU A 94 -3.79 -21.98 0.70
CA GLU A 94 -3.22 -20.81 0.03
C GLU A 94 -3.25 -20.94 -1.49
N GLY A 95 -3.68 -19.88 -2.18
CA GLY A 95 -3.80 -19.86 -3.64
C GLY A 95 -4.92 -20.74 -4.23
N LEU A 96 -5.79 -21.30 -3.39
CA LEU A 96 -6.94 -22.12 -3.80
C LEU A 96 -8.27 -21.44 -3.47
N THR A 97 -9.27 -21.69 -4.31
CA THR A 97 -10.66 -21.26 -4.08
C THR A 97 -11.61 -22.42 -4.27
N CYS A 98 -12.79 -22.34 -3.66
CA CYS A 98 -13.82 -23.34 -3.82
C CYS A 98 -14.57 -23.10 -5.13
N ASP A 99 -14.51 -24.08 -6.04
CA ASP A 99 -15.23 -23.98 -7.31
C ASP A 99 -16.75 -24.08 -7.08
N SER A 100 -17.51 -23.16 -7.68
CA SER A 100 -18.96 -23.06 -7.46
C SER A 100 -19.75 -24.24 -8.02
N THR A 101 -19.20 -24.92 -9.04
CA THR A 101 -19.87 -26.01 -9.77
C THR A 101 -19.47 -27.37 -9.21
N THR A 102 -18.17 -27.64 -9.16
CA THR A 102 -17.60 -28.94 -8.77
C THR A 102 -17.48 -29.12 -7.27
N ARG A 103 -17.59 -28.03 -6.48
CA ARG A 103 -17.49 -28.06 -5.00
C ARG A 103 -16.20 -28.68 -4.49
N VAL A 104 -15.11 -28.44 -5.22
CA VAL A 104 -13.76 -28.82 -4.83
C VAL A 104 -12.82 -27.63 -4.87
N CYS A 105 -11.73 -27.70 -4.10
CA CYS A 105 -10.71 -26.68 -4.09
C CYS A 105 -9.90 -26.70 -5.40
N VAL A 106 -9.90 -25.59 -6.12
CA VAL A 106 -9.18 -25.41 -7.38
C VAL A 106 -8.22 -24.24 -7.29
N ARG A 107 -7.23 -24.18 -8.19
CA ARG A 107 -6.31 -23.05 -8.30
C ARG A 107 -7.09 -21.77 -8.57
N MET A 108 -6.84 -20.73 -7.77
CA MET A 108 -7.43 -19.42 -8.00
C MET A 108 -6.97 -18.85 -9.34
N LYS A 109 -7.93 -18.42 -10.16
CA LYS A 109 -7.66 -17.75 -11.43
C LYS A 109 -7.72 -16.24 -11.23
N THR A 110 -6.57 -15.63 -10.96
CA THR A 110 -6.41 -14.19 -10.78
C THR A 110 -5.11 -13.74 -11.43
N LYS A 111 -4.98 -12.44 -11.77
CA LYS A 111 -3.74 -11.90 -12.37
C LYS A 111 -2.48 -12.23 -11.57
N CYS A 112 -2.56 -12.13 -10.24
CA CYS A 112 -1.41 -12.41 -9.38
C CYS A 112 -1.04 -13.89 -9.40
N HIS A 113 -2.04 -14.77 -9.34
CA HIS A 113 -1.80 -16.21 -9.34
C HIS A 113 -1.37 -16.73 -10.71
N ASP A 114 -1.89 -16.17 -11.80
CA ASP A 114 -1.41 -16.45 -13.16
C ASP A 114 0.07 -16.01 -13.30
N ALA A 115 0.45 -14.85 -12.74
CA ALA A 115 1.84 -14.39 -12.72
C ALA A 115 2.76 -15.24 -11.83
N GLN A 116 2.26 -15.75 -10.70
CA GLN A 116 2.98 -16.73 -9.88
C GLN A 116 3.22 -18.04 -10.63
N ASP A 117 2.19 -18.55 -11.29
CA ASP A 117 2.26 -19.83 -12.01
C ASP A 117 3.24 -19.71 -13.20
N ASP A 118 3.26 -18.57 -13.92
CA ASP A 118 4.27 -18.27 -14.94
C ASP A 118 5.70 -18.24 -14.35
N TYR A 119 5.89 -17.50 -13.25
CA TYR A 119 7.18 -17.41 -12.58
C TYR A 119 7.67 -18.80 -12.16
N ASP A 120 6.81 -19.60 -11.50
CA ASP A 120 7.16 -20.93 -11.01
C ASP A 120 7.50 -21.89 -12.18
N ALA A 121 6.76 -21.80 -13.28
CA ALA A 121 7.03 -22.58 -14.49
C ALA A 121 8.37 -22.19 -15.15
N ARG A 122 8.74 -20.90 -15.12
CA ARG A 122 10.06 -20.43 -15.59
C ARG A 122 11.17 -20.81 -14.62
N GLN A 123 10.93 -20.71 -13.31
CA GLN A 123 11.88 -21.09 -12.26
C GLN A 123 12.23 -22.59 -12.36
N ALA A 124 11.24 -23.45 -12.59
CA ALA A 124 11.43 -24.89 -12.80
C ALA A 124 12.30 -25.20 -14.03
N ARG A 125 12.31 -24.31 -15.03
CA ARG A 125 13.16 -24.38 -16.21
C ARG A 125 14.46 -23.58 -16.07
N SER A 126 14.73 -23.01 -14.90
CA SER A 126 15.87 -22.11 -14.62
C SER A 126 15.93 -20.88 -15.54
N GLN A 127 14.75 -20.35 -15.92
CA GLN A 127 14.59 -19.20 -16.83
C GLN A 127 14.26 -17.88 -16.09
N THR A 128 14.50 -17.83 -14.79
CA THR A 128 14.27 -16.64 -13.95
C THR A 128 15.56 -15.88 -13.70
N GLY A 129 15.42 -14.56 -13.55
CA GLY A 129 16.52 -13.67 -13.24
C GLY A 129 16.96 -13.71 -11.77
N TYR A 130 18.23 -13.39 -11.47
CA TYR A 130 18.68 -13.34 -10.06
C TYR A 130 18.11 -12.16 -9.25
N MET A 131 17.58 -11.11 -9.89
CA MET A 131 16.82 -10.03 -9.23
C MET A 131 15.34 -10.07 -9.59
N GLU A 132 14.90 -11.09 -10.32
CA GLU A 132 13.50 -11.30 -10.57
C GLU A 132 12.83 -11.78 -9.27
N VAL A 133 11.72 -11.14 -8.92
CA VAL A 133 11.00 -11.42 -7.68
C VAL A 133 9.75 -12.21 -8.01
N ARG A 134 9.58 -13.36 -7.35
CA ARG A 134 8.33 -14.13 -7.42
C ARG A 134 7.17 -13.26 -6.93
N PRO A 135 6.10 -13.06 -7.70
CA PRO A 135 4.95 -12.30 -7.23
C PRO A 135 4.34 -12.93 -5.97
N GLU A 136 3.96 -12.09 -5.01
CA GLU A 136 3.26 -12.54 -3.81
C GLU A 136 1.80 -12.08 -3.87
N CYS A 137 0.90 -13.00 -3.51
CA CYS A 137 -0.54 -12.79 -3.59
C CYS A 137 -1.16 -12.88 -2.19
N ASP A 138 -2.14 -12.01 -1.93
CA ASP A 138 -2.93 -12.08 -0.71
C ASP A 138 -3.96 -13.23 -0.75
N ALA A 139 -4.69 -13.41 0.35
CA ALA A 139 -5.72 -14.45 0.49
C ALA A 139 -6.94 -14.28 -0.44
N LYS A 140 -7.03 -13.18 -1.19
CA LYS A 140 -8.04 -12.91 -2.23
C LYS A 140 -7.47 -13.09 -3.64
N GLY A 141 -6.19 -13.42 -3.77
CA GLY A 141 -5.48 -13.57 -5.04
C GLY A 141 -5.13 -12.23 -5.70
N ASN A 142 -5.14 -11.13 -4.95
CA ASN A 142 -4.61 -9.86 -5.42
C ASN A 142 -3.11 -9.78 -5.16
N PHE A 143 -2.43 -8.91 -5.88
CA PHE A 143 -1.03 -8.62 -5.59
C PHE A 143 -0.86 -7.97 -4.21
N LEU A 144 0.21 -8.35 -3.50
CA LEU A 144 0.64 -7.66 -2.27
C LEU A 144 0.87 -6.16 -2.53
N SER A 145 0.80 -5.37 -1.46
CA SER A 145 0.74 -3.92 -1.55
C SER A 145 2.05 -3.23 -1.89
N ASN A 146 3.19 -3.90 -1.74
CA ASN A 146 4.51 -3.40 -2.11
C ASN A 146 5.35 -4.51 -2.75
N VAL A 147 6.35 -4.09 -3.52
CA VAL A 147 7.40 -4.97 -4.07
C VAL A 147 8.74 -4.31 -3.87
N CYS A 148 9.71 -5.08 -3.40
CA CYS A 148 11.09 -4.64 -3.21
C CYS A 148 11.99 -5.25 -4.29
N VAL A 149 12.60 -4.40 -5.12
CA VAL A 149 13.61 -4.86 -6.07
C VAL A 149 14.95 -5.03 -5.33
N PRO A 150 15.62 -6.18 -5.45
CA PRO A 150 16.88 -6.43 -4.74
C PRO A 150 17.94 -5.37 -5.04
N SER A 151 18.56 -4.83 -3.97
CA SER A 151 19.59 -3.78 -4.05
C SER A 151 19.15 -2.46 -4.71
N GLN A 152 17.85 -2.25 -4.90
CA GLN A 152 17.28 -1.00 -5.43
C GLN A 152 16.27 -0.42 -4.43
N THR A 153 15.04 -0.15 -4.86
CA THR A 153 13.98 0.46 -4.06
C THR A 153 12.84 -0.52 -3.79
N CYS A 154 12.06 -0.22 -2.76
CA CYS A 154 10.75 -0.80 -2.53
C CYS A 154 9.70 0.22 -2.94
N PHE A 155 8.67 -0.21 -3.65
CA PHE A 155 7.59 0.67 -4.07
C PHE A 155 6.22 0.01 -3.88
N CYS A 156 5.21 0.86 -3.72
CA CYS A 156 3.82 0.44 -3.60
C CYS A 156 3.24 -0.02 -4.94
N GLN A 157 2.32 -0.97 -4.90
CA GLN A 157 1.55 -1.41 -6.07
C GLN A 157 0.06 -1.61 -5.76
N SER A 158 -0.76 -1.48 -6.81
CA SER A 158 -2.20 -1.68 -6.76
C SER A 158 -2.57 -3.16 -6.56
N GLU A 159 -3.86 -3.44 -6.39
CA GLU A 159 -4.35 -4.84 -6.29
C GLU A 159 -4.14 -5.62 -7.59
N ASP A 160 -3.98 -4.89 -8.71
CA ASP A 160 -3.73 -5.38 -10.07
C ASP A 160 -2.23 -5.52 -10.42
N GLY A 161 -1.32 -5.09 -9.53
CA GLY A 161 0.14 -5.15 -9.75
C GLY A 161 0.76 -3.90 -10.39
N GLU A 162 -0.04 -2.84 -10.63
CA GLU A 162 0.46 -1.57 -11.18
C GLU A 162 1.27 -0.81 -10.12
N ARG A 163 2.45 -0.30 -10.46
CA ARG A 163 3.22 0.57 -9.55
C ARG A 163 2.45 1.87 -9.28
N ILE A 164 2.30 2.21 -8.00
CA ILE A 164 1.63 3.42 -7.53
C ILE A 164 2.56 4.24 -6.66
N PHE A 165 2.08 5.40 -6.18
CA PHE A 165 2.84 6.27 -5.28
C PHE A 165 3.27 5.54 -4.01
N GLY A 166 4.48 5.87 -3.52
CA GLY A 166 5.10 5.28 -2.35
C GLY A 166 6.37 4.53 -2.76
N GLU A 167 7.54 5.09 -2.48
CA GLU A 167 8.83 4.49 -2.83
C GLU A 167 9.92 4.90 -1.85
N VAL A 168 10.71 3.92 -1.40
CA VAL A 168 11.87 4.14 -0.52
C VAL A 168 13.03 3.26 -0.92
N ALA A 169 14.25 3.61 -0.48
CA ALA A 169 15.41 2.75 -0.65
C ALA A 169 15.21 1.41 0.09
N ASN A 170 15.58 0.31 -0.55
CA ASN A 170 15.49 -1.02 0.06
C ASN A 170 16.62 -1.22 1.08
N THR A 171 16.33 -0.95 2.35
CA THR A 171 17.27 -1.14 3.48
C THR A 171 17.09 -2.49 4.19
N GLY A 172 16.19 -3.35 3.70
CA GLY A 172 15.89 -4.67 4.28
C GLY A 172 14.91 -4.66 5.47
N SER A 173 14.63 -3.50 6.09
CA SER A 173 13.65 -3.36 7.18
C SER A 173 12.63 -2.28 6.85
N VAL A 174 11.91 -2.48 5.73
CA VAL A 174 10.97 -1.50 5.18
C VAL A 174 9.54 -1.89 5.54
N SER A 175 8.82 -1.02 6.26
CA SER A 175 7.40 -1.21 6.60
C SER A 175 6.51 -0.40 5.66
N MET A 176 6.13 -0.99 4.53
CA MET A 176 5.30 -0.34 3.49
C MET A 176 4.01 -1.12 3.22
N PRO A 177 3.05 -1.18 4.15
CA PRO A 177 1.73 -1.74 3.87
C PRO A 177 0.99 -0.95 2.77
N CYS A 178 1.40 0.29 2.47
CA CYS A 178 0.90 1.09 1.34
C CYS A 178 -0.62 1.33 1.39
N THR A 179 -1.22 1.26 2.58
CA THR A 179 -2.68 1.36 2.78
C THR A 179 -3.23 2.69 2.27
N CYS A 180 -2.55 3.80 2.59
CA CYS A 180 -2.94 5.14 2.13
C CYS A 180 -2.86 5.25 0.61
N SER A 181 -1.78 4.75 0.01
CA SER A 181 -1.57 4.84 -1.44
C SER A 181 -2.56 4.00 -2.24
N ARG A 182 -2.89 2.78 -1.76
CA ARG A 182 -3.93 1.94 -2.36
C ARG A 182 -5.31 2.55 -2.21
N LEU A 183 -5.61 3.15 -1.05
CA LEU A 183 -6.87 3.87 -0.83
C LEU A 183 -7.01 5.04 -1.81
N PHE A 184 -5.97 5.86 -1.94
CA PHE A 184 -5.95 6.98 -2.89
C PHE A 184 -6.12 6.50 -4.34
N HIS A 185 -5.39 5.46 -4.74
CA HIS A 185 -5.53 4.88 -6.08
C HIS A 185 -6.97 4.39 -6.36
N LYS A 186 -7.59 3.72 -5.38
CA LYS A 186 -8.97 3.24 -5.50
C LYS A 186 -9.98 4.38 -5.62
N ILE A 187 -9.83 5.44 -4.82
CA ILE A 187 -10.65 6.64 -4.90
C ILE A 187 -10.49 7.31 -6.27
N ARG A 188 -9.25 7.45 -6.75
CA ARG A 188 -8.96 8.06 -8.05
C ARG A 188 -9.58 7.29 -9.21
N LYS A 189 -9.51 5.95 -9.18
CA LYS A 189 -10.06 5.08 -10.22
C LYS A 189 -11.59 5.02 -10.20
N THR A 190 -12.21 5.14 -9.03
CA THR A 190 -13.66 4.91 -8.85
C THR A 190 -14.49 6.20 -8.81
N ILE A 191 -13.99 7.24 -8.13
CA ILE A 191 -14.75 8.45 -7.81
C ILE A 191 -14.30 9.63 -8.68
N SER A 192 -12.99 9.85 -8.83
CA SER A 192 -12.46 11.06 -9.48
C SER A 192 -12.85 11.19 -10.96
N THR A 193 -13.24 10.11 -11.62
CA THR A 193 -13.78 10.15 -13.00
C THR A 193 -15.21 10.69 -13.07
N SER A 194 -15.94 10.66 -11.95
CA SER A 194 -17.37 10.98 -11.87
C SER A 194 -17.66 12.31 -11.20
N VAL A 195 -16.64 13.00 -10.67
CA VAL A 195 -16.80 14.28 -9.96
C VAL A 195 -16.07 15.43 -10.66
N PRO A 196 -16.60 16.67 -10.61
CA PRO A 196 -16.00 17.81 -11.30
C PRO A 196 -14.69 18.33 -10.68
N PHE A 197 -14.43 18.02 -9.40
CA PHE A 197 -13.27 18.51 -8.66
C PHE A 197 -12.39 17.35 -8.20
N PRO A 198 -11.06 17.52 -8.14
CA PRO A 198 -10.18 16.54 -7.52
C PRO A 198 -10.62 16.23 -6.09
N VAL A 199 -10.79 14.95 -5.78
CA VAL A 199 -11.15 14.51 -4.43
C VAL A 199 -9.90 14.62 -3.55
N VAL A 200 -9.88 15.62 -2.68
CA VAL A 200 -8.88 15.69 -1.60
C VAL A 200 -9.21 14.59 -0.60
N SER A 201 -8.31 13.63 -0.48
CA SER A 201 -8.44 12.47 0.42
C SER A 201 -7.37 12.57 1.51
N TYR A 202 -7.08 11.46 2.16
CA TYR A 202 -5.99 11.32 3.11
C TYR A 202 -4.64 11.68 2.49
N ARG A 203 -3.81 12.37 3.26
CA ARG A 203 -2.42 12.66 2.91
C ARG A 203 -1.54 11.46 3.24
N CYS A 204 -0.73 11.03 2.28
CA CYS A 204 0.22 9.94 2.48
C CYS A 204 1.64 10.46 2.75
N THR A 205 2.48 9.61 3.33
CA THR A 205 3.94 9.78 3.40
C THR A 205 4.61 9.18 2.15
N SER A 206 5.88 9.50 1.92
CA SER A 206 6.64 9.06 0.73
C SER A 206 6.82 7.53 0.63
N ASP A 207 6.66 6.80 1.73
CA ASP A 207 6.62 5.34 1.81
C ASP A 207 5.21 4.75 1.52
N GLY A 208 4.24 5.61 1.21
CA GLY A 208 2.87 5.25 0.87
C GLY A 208 1.97 4.92 2.05
N ASN A 209 2.44 5.10 3.29
CA ASN A 209 1.65 5.03 4.51
C ASN A 209 0.86 6.32 4.76
N PHE A 210 0.03 6.35 5.81
CA PHE A 210 -0.70 7.57 6.18
C PHE A 210 0.24 8.57 6.84
N ASN A 211 0.12 9.84 6.45
CA ASN A 211 0.68 10.92 7.26
C ASN A 211 0.00 10.92 8.64
N PRO A 212 0.73 10.97 9.77
CA PRO A 212 0.14 10.95 11.11
C PRO A 212 -0.86 12.08 11.34
N VAL A 213 -0.68 13.20 10.65
CA VAL A 213 -1.56 14.36 10.71
C VAL A 213 -2.48 14.34 9.49
N GLN A 214 -3.79 14.29 9.73
CA GLN A 214 -4.82 14.39 8.70
C GLN A 214 -5.69 15.60 8.97
N CYS A 215 -5.86 16.44 7.94
CA CYS A 215 -6.66 17.65 8.01
C CYS A 215 -7.81 17.57 7.03
N PHE A 216 -9.01 17.84 7.52
CA PHE A 216 -10.19 18.07 6.69
C PHE A 216 -10.65 19.50 6.94
N ASP A 217 -10.70 20.29 5.88
CA ASP A 217 -10.83 21.75 5.92
C ASP A 217 -9.73 22.40 6.78
N ARG A 218 -10.10 22.98 7.94
CA ARG A 218 -9.20 23.65 8.87
C ARG A 218 -8.93 22.84 10.14
N LYS A 219 -9.55 21.65 10.26
CA LYS A 219 -9.47 20.81 11.46
C LYS A 219 -8.56 19.62 11.21
N CYS A 220 -7.52 19.53 12.03
CA CYS A 220 -6.50 18.51 11.95
C CYS A 220 -6.56 17.56 13.14
N HIS A 221 -6.29 16.29 12.90
CA HIS A 221 -6.27 15.26 13.94
C HIS A 221 -5.19 14.22 13.64
N CYS A 222 -4.88 13.44 14.68
CA CYS A 222 -3.93 12.34 14.57
C CYS A 222 -4.58 11.06 14.05
N VAL A 223 -3.86 10.33 13.20
CA VAL A 223 -4.22 8.99 12.75
C VAL A 223 -3.07 8.03 12.92
N ASP A 224 -3.39 6.74 13.00
CA ASP A 224 -2.41 5.67 12.96
C ASP A 224 -1.78 5.56 11.54
N LYS A 225 -0.45 5.48 11.48
CA LYS A 225 0.32 5.48 10.22
C LYS A 225 -0.05 4.34 9.27
N ILE A 226 -0.52 3.21 9.79
CA ILE A 226 -0.75 1.98 9.02
C ILE A 226 -2.21 1.83 8.62
N THR A 227 -3.11 2.10 9.56
CA THR A 227 -4.55 1.89 9.40
C THR A 227 -5.30 3.15 8.98
N GLY A 228 -4.76 4.34 9.24
CA GLY A 228 -5.43 5.62 8.98
C GLY A 228 -6.58 5.91 9.95
N ILE A 229 -6.74 5.12 11.01
CA ILE A 229 -7.79 5.32 12.01
C ILE A 229 -7.38 6.45 12.95
N LYS A 230 -8.32 7.34 13.29
CA LYS A 230 -8.08 8.43 14.24
C LYS A 230 -7.57 7.89 15.57
N THR A 231 -6.45 8.44 16.04
CA THR A 231 -5.83 8.13 17.33
C THR A 231 -5.98 9.32 18.28
N GLY A 232 -6.43 9.06 19.50
CA GLY A 232 -6.64 10.12 20.50
C GLY A 232 -7.88 10.97 20.23
N THR A 233 -8.10 11.96 21.11
CA THR A 233 -9.24 12.88 21.04
C THR A 233 -8.88 14.25 20.49
N ASP A 234 -7.59 14.57 20.43
CA ASP A 234 -7.08 15.89 20.06
C ASP A 234 -7.50 16.26 18.63
N VAL A 235 -7.98 17.49 18.49
CA VAL A 235 -8.31 18.12 17.21
C VAL A 235 -7.81 19.55 17.29
N VAL A 236 -6.94 19.93 16.37
CA VAL A 236 -6.43 21.29 16.23
C VAL A 236 -7.26 22.00 15.18
N ASP A 237 -7.79 23.17 15.52
CA ASP A 237 -8.33 24.12 14.53
C ASP A 237 -7.23 25.09 14.14
N LEU A 238 -6.79 25.02 12.88
CA LEU A 238 -5.64 25.79 12.39
C LEU A 238 -5.88 27.30 12.34
N ASP A 239 -7.12 27.77 12.57
CA ASP A 239 -7.41 29.20 12.69
C ASP A 239 -7.08 29.73 14.11
N GLU A 240 -7.01 28.83 15.10
CA GLU A 240 -6.75 29.16 16.50
C GLU A 240 -5.41 28.63 17.02
N GLN A 241 -5.02 27.42 16.60
CA GLN A 241 -3.93 26.61 17.15
C GLN A 241 -2.96 26.14 16.07
N GLY A 242 -1.71 25.93 16.46
CA GLY A 242 -0.66 25.51 15.54
C GLY A 242 -0.70 23.99 15.33
N ILE A 243 -0.28 23.53 14.15
CA ILE A 243 -0.20 22.07 13.90
C ILE A 243 0.76 21.35 14.84
N THR A 244 1.74 22.07 15.38
CA THR A 244 2.71 21.57 16.36
C THR A 244 2.08 21.14 17.69
N ASP A 245 0.83 21.54 17.94
CA ASP A 245 0.11 21.20 19.17
C ASP A 245 -0.44 19.77 19.13
N LEU A 246 -0.48 19.12 17.94
CA LEU A 246 -0.83 17.71 17.82
C LEU A 246 0.35 16.82 18.25
N PRO A 247 0.11 15.80 19.11
CA PRO A 247 1.19 14.94 19.62
C PRO A 247 1.82 14.05 18.54
N CYS A 248 1.11 13.82 17.44
CA CYS A 248 1.59 13.04 16.29
C CYS A 248 2.32 13.89 15.24
N TYR A 249 2.48 15.20 15.45
CA TYR A 249 3.17 16.05 14.49
C TYR A 249 4.66 15.72 14.43
N GLU A 250 5.11 15.35 13.23
CA GLU A 250 6.50 14.98 12.94
C GLU A 250 7.10 16.00 11.97
N ALA A 251 8.16 16.67 12.42
CA ALA A 251 8.78 17.80 11.73
C ALA A 251 9.40 17.43 10.37
N ASP A 252 9.94 16.23 10.28
CA ASP A 252 10.58 15.63 9.12
C ASP A 252 9.58 15.24 8.02
N LEU A 253 8.33 14.95 8.40
CA LEU A 253 7.24 14.66 7.47
C LEU A 253 6.55 15.92 6.91
N ASP A 254 6.83 17.10 7.47
CA ASP A 254 6.30 18.38 7.02
C ASP A 254 7.23 19.05 5.99
N LEU A 255 7.20 18.53 4.77
CA LEU A 255 8.05 18.97 3.65
C LEU A 255 7.92 20.47 3.30
N PHE A 256 6.80 21.11 3.66
CA PHE A 256 6.46 22.48 3.27
C PHE A 256 6.22 23.40 4.46
N ARG A 257 6.90 23.14 5.59
CA ARG A 257 6.81 23.95 6.80
C ARG A 257 6.95 25.47 6.48
N PRO A 258 5.97 26.30 6.88
CA PRO A 258 6.07 27.76 6.71
C PRO A 258 7.26 28.34 7.48
N ARG A 259 7.94 29.34 6.91
CA ARG A 259 9.05 30.03 7.60
C ARG A 259 8.56 30.86 8.79
N ASN A 260 7.33 31.36 8.74
CA ASN A 260 6.71 32.15 9.80
C ASN A 260 5.70 31.30 10.57
N ILE A 261 6.15 30.65 11.64
CA ILE A 261 5.31 29.77 12.48
C ILE A 261 4.30 30.60 13.31
N SER A 262 4.55 31.90 13.52
CA SER A 262 3.83 32.72 14.51
C SER A 262 2.67 33.56 13.96
N GLN A 263 2.35 33.49 12.67
CA GLN A 263 1.23 34.25 12.08
C GLN A 263 0.00 33.37 11.94
N ARG A 264 -1.11 33.79 12.57
CA ARG A 264 -2.44 33.21 12.37
C ARG A 264 -3.04 33.74 11.06
N PRO A 265 -3.78 32.93 10.29
CA PRO A 265 -4.08 31.50 10.52
C PRO A 265 -2.86 30.60 10.24
N PHE A 266 -2.72 29.53 11.02
CA PHE A 266 -1.62 28.57 10.83
C PHE A 266 -1.84 27.77 9.54
N GLN A 267 -0.79 27.68 8.73
CA GLN A 267 -0.83 26.98 7.45
C GLN A 267 -0.22 25.58 7.59
N TYR A 268 -1.03 24.58 7.25
CA TYR A 268 -0.60 23.20 7.08
C TYR A 268 -1.24 22.68 5.80
N THR A 269 -0.57 22.96 4.69
CA THR A 269 -1.04 22.67 3.33
C THR A 269 0.16 22.30 2.46
N THR A 270 -0.11 21.93 1.22
CA THR A 270 0.91 21.56 0.25
C THR A 270 0.71 22.33 -1.05
N PRO A 271 1.79 22.65 -1.80
CA PRO A 271 1.70 23.49 -2.99
C PRO A 271 0.71 22.99 -4.06
N CYS A 272 0.54 21.66 -4.20
CA CYS A 272 -0.41 21.14 -5.18
C CYS A 272 -1.86 21.36 -4.74
N TYR A 273 -2.19 21.09 -3.47
CA TYR A 273 -3.52 21.35 -2.94
C TYR A 273 -3.88 22.83 -2.93
N ASP A 274 -2.91 23.72 -2.66
CA ASP A 274 -3.13 25.17 -2.78
C ASP A 274 -3.54 25.55 -4.20
N SER A 275 -2.88 24.96 -5.21
CA SER A 275 -3.20 25.20 -6.63
C SER A 275 -4.59 24.66 -7.00
N VAL A 276 -5.00 23.53 -6.41
CA VAL A 276 -6.36 22.98 -6.58
C VAL A 276 -7.40 23.92 -5.98
N GLU A 277 -7.17 24.41 -4.77
CA GLU A 277 -8.10 25.30 -4.07
C GLU A 277 -8.21 26.67 -4.76
N GLU A 278 -7.10 27.27 -5.18
CA GLU A 278 -7.10 28.50 -5.97
C GLU A 278 -7.93 28.34 -7.25
N ARG A 279 -7.72 27.24 -7.98
CA ARG A 279 -8.48 26.95 -9.19
C ARG A 279 -9.96 26.71 -8.90
N ARG A 280 -10.28 26.01 -7.81
CA ARG A 280 -11.66 25.78 -7.37
C ARG A 280 -12.38 27.10 -7.06
N GLN A 281 -11.71 28.03 -6.39
CA GLN A 281 -12.25 29.36 -6.09
C GLN A 281 -12.51 30.16 -7.36
N LEU A 282 -11.57 30.15 -8.31
CA LEU A 282 -11.73 30.81 -9.60
C LEU A 282 -12.96 30.28 -10.36
N ILE A 283 -13.12 28.96 -10.45
CA ILE A 283 -14.29 28.35 -11.11
C ILE A 283 -15.59 28.71 -10.38
N GLY A 284 -15.55 28.69 -9.04
CA GLY A 284 -16.68 29.10 -8.22
C GLY A 284 -17.11 30.55 -8.49
N GLN A 285 -16.14 31.44 -8.69
CA GLN A 285 -16.39 32.83 -9.06
C GLN A 285 -16.95 32.94 -10.48
N SER A 286 -16.33 32.30 -11.47
CA SER A 286 -16.82 32.31 -12.86
C SER A 286 -18.26 31.80 -12.99
N LYS A 287 -18.65 30.81 -12.18
CA LYS A 287 -20.03 30.33 -12.12
C LYS A 287 -20.99 31.38 -11.56
N LYS A 288 -20.59 32.12 -10.51
CA LYS A 288 -21.38 33.22 -9.94
C LYS A 288 -21.55 34.36 -10.95
N ASP A 289 -20.52 34.60 -11.75
CA ASP A 289 -20.51 35.63 -12.80
C ASP A 289 -21.30 35.20 -14.06
N GLY A 290 -21.89 34.00 -14.08
CA GLY A 290 -22.76 33.52 -15.14
C GLY A 290 -22.05 32.85 -16.33
N TYR A 291 -20.76 32.55 -16.21
CA TYR A 291 -20.01 31.84 -17.26
C TYR A 291 -20.28 30.33 -17.22
N ASN A 292 -20.32 29.71 -18.41
CA ASN A 292 -20.28 28.26 -18.54
C ASN A 292 -18.86 27.76 -18.35
N VAL A 293 -18.64 26.88 -17.37
CA VAL A 293 -17.30 26.42 -16.96
C VAL A 293 -17.15 24.94 -17.27
N ASP A 294 -16.09 24.58 -18.01
CA ASP A 294 -15.69 23.19 -18.19
C ASP A 294 -14.76 22.77 -17.04
N TYR A 295 -15.26 21.86 -16.20
CA TYR A 295 -14.54 21.39 -15.02
C TYR A 295 -13.41 20.41 -15.38
N PHE A 296 -13.60 19.54 -16.38
CA PHE A 296 -12.69 18.42 -16.62
C PHE A 296 -11.36 18.86 -17.25
N SER A 297 -11.40 19.74 -18.26
CA SER A 297 -10.19 20.29 -18.87
C SER A 297 -9.40 21.19 -17.91
N THR A 298 -10.08 21.84 -16.97
CA THR A 298 -9.48 22.84 -16.09
C THR A 298 -8.49 22.25 -15.07
N PHE A 299 -8.74 21.01 -14.60
CA PHE A 299 -7.87 20.33 -13.63
C PHE A 299 -6.93 19.31 -14.27
N THR A 300 -7.03 19.06 -15.59
CA THR A 300 -6.17 18.10 -16.29
C THR A 300 -4.68 18.45 -16.17
N SER A 301 -4.34 19.73 -16.00
CA SER A 301 -2.97 20.20 -15.80
C SER A 301 -2.44 20.11 -14.36
N ILE A 302 -3.31 19.86 -13.37
CA ILE A 302 -2.90 19.78 -11.96
C ILE A 302 -2.99 18.32 -11.50
N ASN A 303 -1.86 17.63 -11.52
CA ASN A 303 -1.76 16.25 -11.05
C ASN A 303 -1.10 16.20 -9.67
N CYS A 304 -1.91 16.13 -8.61
CA CYS A 304 -1.41 15.96 -7.25
C CYS A 304 -1.14 14.49 -6.93
N LEU A 305 0.00 14.27 -6.28
CA LEU A 305 0.34 13.00 -5.65
C LEU A 305 -0.30 12.91 -4.25
N PRO A 306 -0.43 11.70 -3.68
CA PRO A 306 -1.09 11.50 -2.39
C PRO A 306 -0.46 12.22 -1.20
N ASP A 307 0.83 12.59 -1.27
CA ASP A 307 1.52 13.40 -0.26
C ASP A 307 1.24 14.92 -0.36
N GLY A 308 0.47 15.33 -1.37
CA GLY A 308 0.17 16.73 -1.69
C GLY A 308 1.24 17.41 -2.57
N THR A 309 2.26 16.68 -3.01
CA THR A 309 3.25 17.19 -3.96
C THR A 309 2.69 17.16 -5.39
N PHE A 310 3.29 17.95 -6.28
CA PHE A 310 3.02 17.80 -7.71
C PHE A 310 3.54 16.46 -8.23
N GLY A 311 3.05 16.05 -9.40
CA GLY A 311 3.61 14.93 -10.15
C GLY A 311 5.13 15.03 -10.35
N ARG A 312 5.76 13.94 -10.81
CA ARG A 312 7.23 13.86 -10.94
C ARG A 312 7.79 14.57 -12.18
N THR A 313 6.94 15.27 -12.93
CA THR A 313 7.29 16.01 -14.14
C THR A 313 6.88 17.47 -14.04
N LEU A 314 7.71 18.36 -14.58
CA LEU A 314 7.42 19.78 -14.72
C LEU A 314 7.69 20.22 -16.15
N ILE A 315 6.90 21.16 -16.66
CA ILE A 315 7.07 21.73 -18.00
C ILE A 315 7.77 23.08 -17.87
N ASN A 316 8.94 23.23 -18.52
CA ASN A 316 9.69 24.48 -18.57
C ASN A 316 9.06 25.49 -19.54
N ALA A 317 9.50 26.75 -19.49
CA ALA A 317 9.01 27.82 -20.37
C ALA A 317 9.17 27.52 -21.88
N ASN A 318 10.13 26.67 -22.25
CA ASN A 318 10.34 26.21 -23.63
C ASN A 318 9.47 25.01 -24.03
N GLY A 319 8.57 24.55 -23.15
CA GLY A 319 7.68 23.40 -23.38
C GLY A 319 8.30 22.03 -23.07
N THR A 320 9.59 21.96 -22.72
CA THR A 320 10.28 20.70 -22.39
C THR A 320 9.84 20.16 -21.02
N LYS A 321 9.54 18.86 -20.92
CA LYS A 321 9.30 18.19 -19.64
C LYS A 321 10.61 17.84 -18.95
N VAL A 322 10.69 18.02 -17.64
CA VAL A 322 11.86 17.66 -16.81
C VAL A 322 11.42 16.86 -15.58
N CYS A 323 12.29 15.98 -15.09
CA CYS A 323 12.03 15.26 -13.84
C CYS A 323 12.31 16.12 -12.61
N ILE A 324 11.40 16.10 -11.65
CA ILE A 324 11.51 16.84 -10.39
C ILE A 324 11.29 15.93 -9.18
N ASN A 325 11.91 16.29 -8.05
CA ASN A 325 11.68 15.63 -6.77
C ASN A 325 10.43 16.18 -6.07
N GLU A 326 10.14 15.65 -4.88
CA GLU A 326 9.03 16.05 -4.02
C GLU A 326 9.01 17.55 -3.63
N ARG A 327 10.16 18.24 -3.73
CA ARG A 327 10.31 19.68 -3.45
C ARG A 327 10.29 20.53 -4.72
N SER A 328 9.84 19.96 -5.84
CA SER A 328 9.85 20.60 -7.17
C SER A 328 11.24 21.03 -7.66
N VAL A 329 12.30 20.37 -7.17
CA VAL A 329 13.68 20.60 -7.61
C VAL A 329 14.02 19.59 -8.70
N ARG A 330 14.64 20.06 -9.78
CA ARG A 330 15.09 19.24 -10.91
C ARG A 330 16.02 18.11 -10.43
N ILE A 331 15.71 16.87 -10.84
CA ILE A 331 16.57 15.71 -10.63
C ILE A 331 17.37 15.46 -11.90
N GLY A 332 18.70 15.52 -11.80
CA GLY A 332 19.60 15.21 -12.90
C GLY A 332 19.32 16.00 -14.18
N ASN A 333 19.81 15.47 -15.30
CA ASN A 333 19.61 16.05 -16.64
C ASN A 333 18.56 15.27 -17.44
N TYR A 334 17.48 14.88 -16.77
CA TYR A 334 16.39 14.15 -17.42
C TYR A 334 15.38 15.13 -18.03
N GLU A 335 15.26 15.13 -19.35
CA GLU A 335 14.39 16.03 -20.09
C GLU A 335 13.85 15.40 -21.37
N ALA A 336 12.62 15.77 -21.73
CA ALA A 336 11.98 15.37 -22.97
C ALA A 336 11.41 16.59 -23.71
N LYS A 337 11.76 16.71 -25.00
CA LYS A 337 11.36 17.84 -25.84
C LYS A 337 9.95 17.66 -26.36
N ILE A 338 9.23 18.76 -26.57
CA ILE A 338 7.88 18.71 -27.15
C ILE A 338 7.88 17.98 -28.51
N ASN A 339 6.80 17.26 -28.81
CA ASN A 339 6.60 16.48 -30.04
C ASN A 339 7.59 15.33 -30.25
N THR A 340 8.11 14.72 -29.19
CA THR A 340 8.89 13.47 -29.28
C THR A 340 8.19 12.34 -28.50
N PRO A 341 8.37 11.06 -28.89
CA PRO A 341 7.80 9.94 -28.13
C PRO A 341 8.20 9.95 -26.65
N GLN A 342 9.44 10.34 -26.38
CA GLN A 342 9.98 10.47 -25.02
C GLN A 342 9.19 11.45 -24.17
N TYR A 343 8.55 12.46 -24.76
CA TYR A 343 7.73 13.45 -24.06
C TYR A 343 6.44 12.85 -23.53
N ASP A 344 5.79 12.00 -24.34
CA ASP A 344 4.50 11.39 -24.01
C ASP A 344 4.70 10.22 -23.04
N GLU A 345 5.81 9.49 -23.18
CA GLU A 345 6.15 8.33 -22.34
C GLU A 345 6.84 8.70 -21.02
N MET A 346 7.24 9.96 -20.82
CA MET A 346 8.01 10.39 -19.64
C MET A 346 7.27 10.17 -18.32
N ASP A 347 7.78 9.27 -17.47
CA ASP A 347 7.23 8.97 -16.14
C ASP A 347 8.21 9.22 -14.98
N CYS A 348 9.49 9.45 -15.28
CA CYS A 348 10.57 9.73 -14.33
C CYS A 348 10.82 8.64 -13.28
N LYS A 349 10.27 7.43 -13.42
CA LYS A 349 10.37 6.39 -12.38
C LYS A 349 11.82 6.01 -12.08
N CYS A 350 12.64 5.81 -13.12
CA CYS A 350 14.05 5.49 -12.93
C CYS A 350 14.83 6.65 -12.33
N ALA A 351 14.58 7.88 -12.77
CA ALA A 351 15.23 9.08 -12.22
C ALA A 351 14.98 9.21 -10.71
N ILE A 352 13.75 8.95 -10.27
CA ILE A 352 13.37 8.93 -8.85
C ILE A 352 14.09 7.78 -8.12
N SER A 353 13.98 6.55 -8.61
CA SER A 353 14.65 5.39 -8.00
C SER A 353 16.17 5.62 -7.87
N SER A 354 16.81 6.15 -8.90
CA SER A 354 18.23 6.50 -8.90
C SER A 354 18.59 7.58 -7.88
N SER A 355 17.71 8.56 -7.67
CA SER A 355 17.92 9.64 -6.70
C SER A 355 17.80 9.18 -5.23
N LEU A 356 17.01 8.15 -4.96
CA LEU A 356 16.83 7.55 -3.64
C LEU A 356 18.01 6.67 -3.22
N LEU A 357 18.83 6.24 -4.18
CA LEU A 357 19.93 5.33 -3.95
C LEU A 357 21.25 6.08 -3.73
N SER A 358 21.89 5.82 -2.60
CA SER A 358 23.27 6.24 -2.29
C SER A 358 24.33 5.27 -2.80
N SER A 359 23.93 4.09 -3.28
CA SER A 359 24.85 3.06 -3.79
C SER A 359 25.44 3.40 -5.15
N SER A 360 26.55 2.74 -5.51
CA SER A 360 27.12 2.77 -6.86
C SER A 360 26.33 1.93 -7.87
N GLU A 361 25.32 1.17 -7.42
CA GLU A 361 24.50 0.28 -8.25
C GLU A 361 23.16 0.93 -8.62
N ARG A 362 23.22 2.19 -9.06
CA ARG A 362 22.04 2.93 -9.54
C ARG A 362 21.50 2.34 -10.84
N PRO A 363 20.18 2.31 -11.05
CA PRO A 363 19.61 1.90 -12.32
C PRO A 363 20.03 2.89 -13.43
N HIS A 364 20.19 2.37 -14.63
CA HIS A 364 20.44 3.16 -15.82
C HIS A 364 19.12 3.72 -16.36
N CYS A 365 19.03 5.04 -16.40
CA CYS A 365 17.84 5.72 -16.88
C CYS A 365 18.05 6.26 -18.29
N CYS A 366 16.97 6.32 -19.05
CA CYS A 366 16.90 7.03 -20.31
C CYS A 366 17.00 8.55 -20.10
N SER A 367 17.24 9.31 -21.17
CA SER A 367 17.29 10.78 -21.16
C SER A 367 16.00 11.43 -20.67
N ASN A 368 14.85 10.77 -20.80
CA ASN A 368 13.57 11.23 -20.24
C ASN A 368 13.32 10.75 -18.80
N GLY A 369 14.25 10.06 -18.16
CA GLY A 369 14.13 9.60 -16.78
C GLY A 369 13.38 8.29 -16.58
N ASN A 370 12.95 7.63 -17.65
CA ASN A 370 12.36 6.29 -17.61
C ASN A 370 13.44 5.20 -17.41
N PHE A 371 13.05 3.99 -17.02
CA PHE A 371 13.98 2.86 -16.98
C PHE A 371 14.45 2.52 -18.39
N ARG A 372 15.77 2.35 -18.55
CA ARG A 372 16.29 1.74 -19.78
C ARG A 372 15.91 0.26 -19.80
N PRO A 373 15.35 -0.27 -20.91
CA PRO A 373 14.90 -1.66 -20.96
C PRO A 373 16.00 -2.68 -20.64
N ILE A 374 17.26 -2.37 -20.94
CA ILE A 374 18.42 -3.18 -20.55
C ILE A 374 19.16 -2.53 -19.38
N GLN A 375 19.20 -3.26 -18.26
CA GLN A 375 19.99 -2.94 -17.08
C GLN A 375 21.18 -3.89 -16.97
N CYS A 376 22.32 -3.38 -16.52
CA CYS A 376 23.54 -4.17 -16.39
C CYS A 376 24.12 -4.03 -15.00
N ARG A 377 24.53 -5.15 -14.40
CA ARG A 377 25.14 -5.19 -13.07
C ARG A 377 26.22 -6.27 -13.06
N ARG A 378 27.41 -5.88 -12.59
CA ARG A 378 28.57 -6.78 -12.42
C ARG A 378 28.92 -7.64 -13.64
N GLY A 379 28.81 -7.06 -14.84
CA GLY A 379 29.16 -7.73 -16.10
C GLY A 379 28.06 -8.61 -16.71
N SER A 380 26.86 -8.64 -16.13
CA SER A 380 25.69 -9.28 -16.74
C SER A 380 24.55 -8.28 -16.93
N CYS A 381 23.84 -8.40 -18.04
CA CYS A 381 22.72 -7.54 -18.40
C CYS A 381 21.41 -8.33 -18.44
N TYR A 382 20.29 -7.67 -18.15
CA TYR A 382 18.96 -8.25 -18.06
C TYR A 382 17.92 -7.23 -18.53
N CYS A 383 16.75 -7.74 -18.93
CA CYS A 383 15.60 -6.92 -19.28
C CYS A 383 14.86 -6.45 -18.04
N VAL A 384 14.30 -5.24 -18.09
CA VAL A 384 13.38 -4.73 -17.08
C VAL A 384 12.08 -4.20 -17.70
N ASP A 385 10.99 -4.31 -16.94
CA ASP A 385 9.72 -3.66 -17.26
C ASP A 385 9.81 -2.13 -17.07
N SER A 386 8.72 -1.41 -17.37
CA SER A 386 8.64 0.05 -17.19
C SER A 386 8.69 0.51 -15.73
N ASP A 387 8.55 -0.41 -14.78
CA ASP A 387 8.65 -0.17 -13.34
C ASP A 387 10.02 -0.57 -12.77
N GLY A 388 10.94 -1.08 -13.60
CA GLY A 388 12.28 -1.50 -13.21
C GLY A 388 12.39 -2.92 -12.64
N ARG A 389 11.35 -3.76 -12.77
CA ARG A 389 11.39 -5.17 -12.37
C ARG A 389 12.10 -5.99 -13.44
N GLN A 390 13.01 -6.89 -13.02
CA GLN A 390 13.68 -7.78 -13.97
C GLN A 390 12.69 -8.76 -14.62
N GLU A 391 12.85 -8.98 -15.93
CA GLU A 391 12.13 -10.00 -16.69
C GLU A 391 13.11 -11.01 -17.29
N GLY A 392 13.06 -12.24 -16.81
CA GLY A 392 13.85 -13.35 -17.35
C GLY A 392 15.34 -13.30 -17.00
N MET A 393 16.11 -14.15 -17.67
CA MET A 393 17.51 -14.38 -17.36
C MET A 393 18.41 -13.21 -17.76
N GLN A 394 19.41 -12.97 -16.92
CA GLN A 394 20.58 -12.19 -17.25
C GLN A 394 21.55 -12.96 -18.16
N THR A 395 22.32 -12.24 -18.95
CA THR A 395 23.33 -12.77 -19.87
C THR A 395 24.51 -11.80 -19.97
N ALA A 396 25.70 -12.32 -20.30
CA ALA A 396 26.83 -11.49 -20.68
C ALA A 396 26.73 -11.02 -22.14
N ASP A 397 26.04 -11.78 -22.99
CA ASP A 397 25.80 -11.44 -24.39
C ASP A 397 24.49 -10.65 -24.53
N ILE A 398 24.63 -9.33 -24.57
CA ILE A 398 23.50 -8.38 -24.60
C ILE A 398 22.59 -8.62 -25.82
N ASN A 399 23.14 -9.09 -26.95
CA ASN A 399 22.38 -9.31 -28.19
C ASN A 399 21.39 -10.49 -28.07
N SER A 400 21.60 -11.36 -27.09
CA SER A 400 20.71 -12.49 -26.81
C SER A 400 19.49 -12.13 -25.96
N LEU A 401 19.44 -10.90 -25.41
CA LEU A 401 18.30 -10.43 -24.61
C LEU A 401 17.07 -10.16 -25.48
N PRO A 402 15.85 -10.55 -25.05
CA PRO A 402 14.62 -10.32 -25.81
C PRO A 402 14.27 -8.84 -25.96
N CYS A 403 14.70 -7.99 -25.02
CA CYS A 403 14.52 -6.53 -25.07
C CYS A 403 15.65 -5.79 -25.80
N TYR A 404 16.57 -6.51 -26.47
CA TYR A 404 17.68 -5.90 -27.20
C TYR A 404 17.20 -5.14 -28.43
N THR A 405 17.80 -3.97 -28.64
CA THR A 405 17.70 -3.19 -29.87
C THR A 405 19.07 -2.60 -30.18
N ASP A 406 19.38 -2.32 -31.45
CA ASP A 406 20.70 -1.78 -31.86
C ASP A 406 21.06 -0.47 -31.11
N ASN A 407 20.05 0.32 -30.76
CA ASN A 407 20.19 1.57 -30.02
C ASN A 407 19.82 1.48 -28.54
N TRP A 408 19.89 0.29 -27.91
CA TRP A 408 19.44 0.08 -26.53
C TRP A 408 20.08 1.01 -25.49
N ARG A 409 21.29 1.54 -25.75
CA ARG A 409 21.96 2.51 -24.87
C ARG A 409 21.39 3.91 -24.96
N ASN A 410 20.82 4.25 -26.12
CA ASN A 410 20.33 5.57 -26.47
C ASN A 410 18.80 5.57 -26.38
N CYS A 411 18.36 5.80 -25.14
CA CYS A 411 17.07 6.32 -24.78
C CYS A 411 17.34 7.50 -23.84
#